data_AF-A0A9Y6JI35-F1
#
_entry.id   AF-A0A9Y6JI35-F1
#
_cell.length_a   1.000
_cell.length_b   1.000
_cell.length_c   1.000
_cell.angle_alpha   90.00
_cell.angle_beta   90.00
_cell.angle_gamma   90.00
#
_symmetry.space_group_name_H-M   'P 1'
#
loop_
_entity.id
_entity.type
_entity.pdbx_description
1 polymer ?
#
loop_
_entity_poly.entity_id
_entity_poly.type
_entity_poly.pdbx_seq_one_letter_code
_entity_poly.pdbx_strand_id
1 'polypeptide(L)'
;MPVVPVLGESSSHHAVPVALTCSWLILLFHSAFGQKPAKLPLIGRKPFIAAWNAPLDLCTFRYNITTNVNHLFHIQGSPRADWTGQNVTIFYANRLGYYPHYTPHGKAVFGGLPQNCSLDRHLFKAHQDINYFIPAEDFRGLAVIDWEFWRPQWSRNWHKKDIYRRKSKELTKKAYINVTAAQVEELARRRFEKSAKMFMLKTIQLGRQLRPSALWGFYLYPDCHNYNLHDQNYTGFCPLLERLRNDELVWLWNSSMALYPSVTIRKHHSNSISNLHFTQHRIRESLRVASLTSKEYDLPTYVYLRLGYRDEALNFLTTDDLIHTIGESAALGAAGFVIWGDLNLTSSRHSCTHVKSFLSHRLGLYITNVTRAAEICSEFLCQSNGRCIRRDPHARHYLHLSADSYRIHPSEDGDFTVNGWHSPHEQQLLMERFRCHCYEGHNGENCDSINKVREDKGPWEEEEEYEDHDKKRTEWEDEQDEQQEAGESAAAPTCVSHHLTLLLLLNLLLVKIYV
;
A
#
# COMPACT_ATOMS: atom_id res chain seq x y z
N MET A 1 44.59 61.08 34.97
CA MET A 1 45.70 60.68 34.09
C MET A 1 46.85 60.18 34.95
N PRO A 2 47.65 59.18 34.55
CA PRO A 2 47.62 58.39 33.31
C PRO A 2 47.58 56.85 33.52
N VAL A 3 47.55 56.18 32.37
CA VAL A 3 47.35 54.76 32.02
C VAL A 3 48.65 53.94 32.14
N VAL A 4 48.58 52.61 32.31
CA VAL A 4 49.11 51.55 31.40
C VAL A 4 48.87 50.13 32.01
N PRO A 5 48.66 49.07 31.19
CA PRO A 5 47.91 47.85 31.54
C PRO A 5 48.75 46.54 31.54
N VAL A 6 48.18 45.46 32.07
CA VAL A 6 48.60 44.05 31.86
C VAL A 6 47.33 43.18 32.09
N LEU A 7 46.95 42.17 31.32
CA LEU A 7 47.51 40.81 31.20
C LEU A 7 46.68 39.99 30.21
N GLY A 8 47.31 38.97 29.60
CA GLY A 8 46.60 37.85 29.00
C GLY A 8 47.55 36.78 28.46
N GLU A 9 47.81 35.73 29.25
CA GLU A 9 48.51 34.51 28.83
C GLU A 9 47.54 33.35 28.54
N SER A 10 47.84 32.70 27.40
CA SER A 10 47.63 31.32 26.93
C SER A 10 46.93 30.26 27.80
N SER A 11 46.04 29.47 27.16
CA SER A 11 46.08 28.00 27.28
C SER A 11 45.64 27.31 25.98
N SER A 12 46.23 26.14 25.74
CA SER A 12 46.29 25.35 24.51
C SER A 12 45.10 24.40 24.29
N HIS A 13 44.57 24.33 23.06
CA HIS A 13 43.61 23.31 22.63
C HIS A 13 44.19 22.35 21.58
N HIS A 14 44.07 21.04 21.85
CA HIS A 14 44.31 19.97 20.90
C HIS A 14 43.32 20.05 19.72
N ALA A 15 43.82 20.32 18.52
CA ALA A 15 43.05 20.25 17.29
C ALA A 15 43.02 18.80 16.78
N VAL A 16 41.90 18.11 16.98
CA VAL A 16 41.56 16.94 16.16
C VAL A 16 41.15 17.46 14.78
N PRO A 17 41.67 16.94 13.65
CA PRO A 17 41.36 17.50 12.34
C PRO A 17 39.89 17.24 12.00
N VAL A 18 39.13 18.32 11.85
CA VAL A 18 37.73 18.38 11.39
C VAL A 18 37.47 17.58 10.09
N ALA A 19 38.53 17.28 9.32
CA ALA A 19 38.46 16.47 8.12
C ALA A 19 37.96 15.03 8.37
N LEU A 20 38.37 14.38 9.47
CA LEU A 20 37.97 13.00 9.77
C LEU A 20 36.49 12.91 10.18
N THR A 21 35.97 13.87 10.94
CA THR A 21 34.55 13.89 11.33
C THR A 21 33.61 14.17 10.14
N CYS A 22 34.05 15.00 9.19
CA CYS A 22 33.27 15.29 7.97
C CYS A 22 33.23 14.11 7.00
N SER A 23 34.30 13.32 6.87
CA SER A 23 34.32 12.12 6.02
C SER A 23 33.40 11.02 6.53
N TRP A 24 33.28 10.86 7.86
CA TRP A 24 32.35 9.90 8.46
C TRP A 24 30.89 10.35 8.35
N LEU A 25 30.60 11.65 8.44
CA LEU A 25 29.26 12.19 8.14
C LEU A 25 28.89 11.99 6.66
N ILE A 26 29.81 12.17 5.72
CA ILE A 26 29.55 11.93 4.29
C ILE A 26 29.34 10.43 3.99
N LEU A 27 30.08 9.53 4.65
CA LEU A 27 29.88 8.07 4.55
C LEU A 27 28.59 7.59 5.24
N LEU A 28 28.20 8.21 6.36
CA LEU A 28 26.91 7.98 7.03
C LEU A 28 25.74 8.52 6.18
N PHE A 29 25.93 9.63 5.45
CA PHE A 29 24.92 10.15 4.52
C PHE A 29 24.81 9.32 3.23
N HIS A 30 25.90 8.74 2.72
CA HIS A 30 25.86 7.85 1.55
C HIS A 30 25.26 6.48 1.88
N SER A 31 25.38 6.01 3.12
CA SER A 31 24.76 4.75 3.57
C SER A 31 23.28 4.89 3.96
N ALA A 32 22.79 6.12 4.20
CA ALA A 32 21.42 6.38 4.62
C ALA A 32 20.40 6.64 3.47
N PHE A 33 20.83 6.71 2.21
CA PHE A 33 19.96 7.10 1.07
C PHE A 33 20.05 6.19 -0.17
N GLY A 34 20.50 4.95 0.00
CA GLY A 34 20.35 3.94 -1.05
C GLY A 34 18.88 3.58 -1.25
N GLN A 35 18.36 3.71 -2.48
CA GLN A 35 17.07 3.10 -2.84
C GLN A 35 17.16 1.61 -2.54
N LYS A 36 16.25 1.08 -1.70
CA LYS A 36 16.22 -0.35 -1.38
C LYS A 36 16.05 -1.17 -2.66
N PRO A 37 16.60 -2.38 -2.74
CA PRO A 37 16.36 -3.26 -3.88
C PRO A 37 14.86 -3.59 -4.01
N ALA A 38 14.40 -3.84 -5.23
CA ALA A 38 13.08 -4.37 -5.48
C ALA A 38 13.01 -5.85 -5.06
N LYS A 39 11.85 -6.32 -4.60
CA LYS A 39 11.63 -7.76 -4.41
C LYS A 39 11.76 -8.53 -5.73
N LEU A 40 12.25 -9.78 -5.67
CA LEU A 40 12.29 -10.67 -6.84
C LEU A 40 10.91 -10.76 -7.52
N PRO A 41 10.87 -10.90 -8.86
CA PRO A 41 9.63 -11.09 -9.59
C PRO A 41 8.82 -12.30 -9.11
N LEU A 42 7.50 -12.15 -9.09
CA LEU A 42 6.60 -13.25 -8.69
C LEU A 42 6.66 -14.44 -9.66
N ILE A 43 6.89 -14.18 -10.95
CA ILE A 43 6.79 -15.19 -12.02
C ILE A 43 8.04 -15.11 -12.90
N GLY A 44 8.91 -16.11 -12.77
CA GLY A 44 10.15 -16.19 -13.53
C GLY A 44 10.96 -14.89 -13.43
N ARG A 45 11.32 -14.30 -14.57
CA ARG A 45 12.03 -13.00 -14.65
C ARG A 45 11.13 -11.88 -15.18
N LYS A 46 9.81 -11.98 -15.01
CA LYS A 46 8.87 -10.99 -15.56
C LYS A 46 8.83 -9.74 -14.68
N PRO A 47 9.34 -8.58 -15.14
CA PRO A 47 9.46 -7.38 -14.30
C PRO A 47 8.11 -6.72 -14.01
N PHE A 48 7.13 -6.91 -14.89
CA PHE A 48 5.80 -6.34 -14.79
C PHE A 48 4.76 -7.36 -15.22
N ILE A 49 3.92 -7.82 -14.28
CA ILE A 49 2.91 -8.85 -14.57
C ILE A 49 1.49 -8.29 -14.67
N ALA A 50 0.74 -8.79 -15.64
CA ALA A 50 -0.71 -8.66 -15.72
C ALA A 50 -1.42 -9.72 -14.88
N ALA A 51 -2.34 -9.30 -14.01
CA ALA A 51 -3.20 -10.19 -13.22
C ALA A 51 -4.70 -9.93 -13.47
N TRP A 52 -5.49 -10.99 -13.51
CA TRP A 52 -6.94 -10.95 -13.69
C TRP A 52 -7.69 -11.26 -12.40
N ASN A 53 -8.77 -10.53 -12.11
CA ASN A 53 -9.63 -10.80 -10.96
C ASN A 53 -11.10 -10.39 -11.22
N ALA A 54 -11.73 -11.01 -12.22
CA ALA A 54 -13.13 -10.79 -12.57
C ALA A 54 -13.82 -12.10 -13.00
N PRO A 55 -15.15 -12.24 -12.84
CA PRO A 55 -15.84 -13.53 -12.88
C PRO A 55 -16.16 -14.03 -14.30
N LEU A 56 -15.17 -14.05 -15.20
CA LEU A 56 -15.36 -14.46 -16.61
C LEU A 56 -15.73 -15.92 -16.79
N ASP A 57 -15.46 -16.77 -15.80
CA ASP A 57 -15.96 -18.14 -15.75
C ASP A 57 -17.50 -18.20 -15.95
N LEU A 58 -18.24 -17.17 -15.51
CA LEU A 58 -19.68 -17.07 -15.75
C LEU A 58 -20.05 -16.86 -17.21
N CYS A 59 -19.20 -16.22 -18.02
CA CYS A 59 -19.46 -16.03 -19.45
C CYS A 59 -19.44 -17.37 -20.20
N THR A 60 -18.50 -18.24 -19.84
CA THR A 60 -18.42 -19.58 -20.41
C THR A 60 -19.59 -20.43 -19.93
N PHE A 61 -19.83 -20.46 -18.61
CA PHE A 61 -20.90 -21.27 -18.03
C PHE A 61 -22.32 -20.88 -18.51
N ARG A 62 -22.62 -19.58 -18.60
CA ARG A 62 -23.99 -19.10 -18.90
C ARG A 62 -24.27 -18.90 -20.38
N TYR A 63 -23.26 -18.54 -21.17
CA TYR A 63 -23.46 -18.08 -22.54
C TYR A 63 -22.61 -18.81 -23.57
N ASN A 64 -21.82 -19.80 -23.16
CA ASN A 64 -20.84 -20.49 -24.00
C ASN A 64 -19.88 -19.52 -24.72
N ILE A 65 -19.51 -18.43 -24.03
CA ILE A 65 -18.52 -17.45 -24.51
C ILE A 65 -17.22 -17.72 -23.76
N THR A 66 -16.22 -18.22 -24.49
CA THR A 66 -14.85 -18.39 -24.00
C THR A 66 -14.03 -17.14 -24.28
N THR A 67 -13.23 -16.74 -23.29
CA THR A 67 -12.27 -15.63 -23.35
C THR A 67 -10.88 -16.17 -23.08
N ASN A 68 -9.85 -15.62 -23.74
CA ASN A 68 -8.49 -16.17 -23.69
C ASN A 68 -7.67 -15.55 -22.55
N VAL A 69 -8.30 -15.45 -21.37
CA VAL A 69 -7.70 -14.78 -20.20
C VAL A 69 -6.40 -15.45 -19.78
N ASN A 70 -6.29 -16.77 -19.96
CA ASN A 70 -5.10 -17.56 -19.63
C ASN A 70 -3.84 -17.16 -20.42
N HIS A 71 -3.99 -16.65 -21.65
CA HIS A 71 -2.86 -16.26 -22.50
C HIS A 71 -2.45 -14.81 -22.23
N LEU A 72 -3.41 -13.92 -21.95
CA LEU A 72 -3.15 -12.51 -21.71
C LEU A 72 -2.62 -12.20 -20.30
N PHE A 73 -3.02 -12.97 -19.29
CA PHE A 73 -2.72 -12.68 -17.89
C PHE A 73 -1.85 -13.78 -17.28
N HIS A 74 -0.81 -13.38 -16.57
CA HIS A 74 0.15 -14.32 -16.00
C HIS A 74 -0.41 -15.06 -14.78
N ILE A 75 -1.32 -14.42 -14.06
CA ILE A 75 -2.07 -15.00 -12.94
C ILE A 75 -3.50 -14.53 -13.00
N GLN A 76 -4.40 -15.37 -12.49
CA GLN A 76 -5.82 -15.11 -12.57
C GLN A 76 -6.56 -15.50 -11.30
N GLY A 77 -7.71 -14.85 -11.15
CA GLY A 77 -8.68 -15.08 -10.13
C GLY A 77 -10.09 -14.73 -10.58
N SER A 78 -11.07 -15.14 -9.80
CA SER A 78 -12.48 -14.80 -9.86
C SER A 78 -12.91 -14.39 -8.46
N PRO A 79 -13.63 -13.26 -8.32
CA PRO A 79 -14.10 -12.78 -7.04
C PRO A 79 -15.29 -13.57 -6.49
N ARG A 80 -15.71 -14.66 -7.13
CA ARG A 80 -16.81 -15.52 -6.67
C ARG A 80 -16.49 -16.21 -5.34
N ALA A 81 -17.52 -16.51 -4.57
CA ALA A 81 -17.39 -17.12 -3.24
C ALA A 81 -17.14 -18.63 -3.28
N ASP A 82 -17.51 -19.30 -4.37
CA ASP A 82 -17.39 -20.74 -4.57
C ASP A 82 -16.18 -21.13 -5.42
N TRP A 83 -15.34 -20.16 -5.77
CA TRP A 83 -14.14 -20.37 -6.59
C TRP A 83 -12.89 -20.21 -5.71
N THR A 84 -12.16 -21.31 -5.49
CA THR A 84 -11.04 -21.40 -4.54
C THR A 84 -9.78 -21.94 -5.24
N GLY A 85 -8.62 -21.88 -4.58
CA GLY A 85 -7.37 -22.43 -5.12
C GLY A 85 -6.79 -21.64 -6.29
N GLN A 86 -6.96 -20.32 -6.28
CA GLN A 86 -6.63 -19.44 -7.41
C GLN A 86 -5.42 -18.58 -7.14
N ASN A 87 -4.63 -18.28 -8.17
CA ASN A 87 -3.43 -17.43 -8.08
C ASN A 87 -3.70 -16.00 -7.62
N VAL A 88 -4.91 -15.49 -7.85
CA VAL A 88 -5.38 -14.22 -7.28
C VAL A 88 -6.60 -14.49 -6.42
N THR A 89 -6.44 -14.38 -5.11
CA THR A 89 -7.53 -14.56 -4.15
C THR A 89 -7.85 -13.23 -3.48
N ILE A 90 -9.09 -12.76 -3.63
CA ILE A 90 -9.60 -11.56 -2.96
C ILE A 90 -10.62 -11.95 -1.88
N PHE A 91 -10.40 -11.47 -0.67
CA PHE A 91 -11.26 -11.69 0.49
C PHE A 91 -12.15 -10.47 0.73
N TYR A 92 -13.41 -10.55 0.31
CA TYR A 92 -14.41 -9.52 0.67
C TYR A 92 -14.74 -9.57 2.17
N ALA A 93 -15.38 -8.52 2.67
CA ALA A 93 -15.83 -8.35 4.06
C ALA A 93 -16.53 -9.57 4.69
N ASN A 94 -17.22 -10.39 3.89
CA ASN A 94 -17.93 -11.59 4.35
C ASN A 94 -17.17 -12.91 4.10
N ARG A 95 -15.89 -12.86 3.72
CA ARG A 95 -15.09 -14.02 3.30
C ARG A 95 -13.79 -14.21 4.08
N LEU A 96 -13.53 -13.38 5.09
CA LEU A 96 -12.35 -13.52 5.95
C LEU A 96 -12.68 -13.12 7.38
N GLY A 97 -12.94 -14.13 8.21
CA GLY A 97 -13.23 -13.93 9.61
C GLY A 97 -14.56 -13.22 9.85
N TYR A 98 -14.75 -12.79 11.09
CA TYR A 98 -15.90 -11.96 11.49
C TYR A 98 -15.54 -10.48 11.45
N TYR A 99 -15.39 -9.92 10.25
CA TYR A 99 -15.05 -8.51 10.05
C TYR A 99 -16.22 -7.60 10.49
N PRO A 100 -16.09 -6.85 11.61
CA PRO A 100 -17.21 -6.12 12.19
C PRO A 100 -17.54 -4.87 11.38
N HIS A 101 -18.81 -4.67 11.04
CA HIS A 101 -19.23 -3.52 10.23
C HIS A 101 -20.70 -3.17 10.39
N TYR A 102 -21.11 -2.00 9.89
CA TYR A 102 -22.52 -1.63 9.79
C TYR A 102 -23.04 -1.81 8.36
N THR A 103 -24.24 -2.37 8.23
CA THR A 103 -24.96 -2.40 6.94
C THR A 103 -25.35 -0.98 6.50
N PRO A 104 -25.76 -0.76 5.23
CA PRO A 104 -26.27 0.54 4.79
C PRO A 104 -27.45 1.09 5.62
N HIS A 105 -28.21 0.22 6.28
CA HIS A 105 -29.31 0.59 7.18
C HIS A 105 -28.87 0.78 8.64
N GLY A 106 -27.55 0.77 8.91
CA GLY A 106 -27.00 0.98 10.25
C GLY A 106 -27.12 -0.22 11.19
N LYS A 107 -27.45 -1.42 10.68
CA LYS A 107 -27.47 -2.65 11.49
C LYS A 107 -26.05 -3.13 11.75
N ALA A 108 -25.73 -3.42 13.01
CA ALA A 108 -24.44 -3.99 13.39
C ALA A 108 -24.31 -5.43 12.89
N VAL A 109 -23.19 -5.73 12.24
CA VAL A 109 -22.75 -7.08 11.86
C VAL A 109 -21.49 -7.38 12.67
N PHE A 110 -21.47 -8.54 13.35
CA PHE A 110 -20.40 -8.93 14.28
C PHE A 110 -20.05 -7.83 15.30
N GLY A 111 -21.06 -7.18 15.89
CA GLY A 111 -20.86 -6.08 16.86
C GLY A 111 -20.63 -4.70 16.24
N GLY A 112 -20.41 -4.62 14.92
CA GLY A 112 -20.36 -3.37 14.14
C GLY A 112 -19.08 -2.55 14.27
N LEU A 113 -18.35 -2.70 15.37
CA LEU A 113 -17.11 -2.00 15.68
C LEU A 113 -16.00 -3.00 16.03
N PRO A 114 -14.73 -2.72 15.70
CA PRO A 114 -13.62 -3.58 16.08
C PRO A 114 -13.52 -3.75 17.60
N GLN A 115 -13.69 -2.67 18.38
CA GLN A 115 -13.68 -2.73 19.86
C GLN A 115 -14.92 -3.41 20.49
N ASN A 116 -15.86 -3.88 19.68
CA ASN A 116 -17.09 -4.54 20.13
C ASN A 116 -17.26 -5.93 19.49
N CYS A 117 -16.16 -6.52 19.00
CA CYS A 117 -16.11 -7.84 18.39
C CYS A 117 -14.99 -8.66 19.05
N SER A 118 -15.20 -9.97 19.21
CA SER A 118 -14.15 -10.86 19.72
C SER A 118 -13.11 -11.13 18.64
N LEU A 119 -11.88 -10.70 18.90
CA LEU A 119 -10.73 -10.92 18.01
C LEU A 119 -10.42 -12.42 17.86
N ASP A 120 -10.47 -13.21 18.94
CA ASP A 120 -10.19 -14.64 18.89
C ASP A 120 -11.18 -15.40 17.99
N ARG A 121 -12.47 -15.10 18.13
CA ARG A 121 -13.49 -15.69 17.26
C ARG A 121 -13.32 -15.26 15.81
N HIS A 122 -12.90 -14.02 15.59
CA HIS A 122 -12.57 -13.52 14.26
C HIS A 122 -11.40 -14.31 13.66
N LEU A 123 -10.29 -14.48 14.39
CA LEU A 123 -9.10 -15.18 13.93
C LEU A 123 -9.34 -16.66 13.72
N PHE A 124 -10.11 -17.33 14.59
CA PHE A 124 -10.51 -18.72 14.38
C PHE A 124 -11.29 -18.90 13.07
N LYS A 125 -12.24 -18.00 12.80
CA LYS A 125 -12.99 -18.03 11.53
C LYS A 125 -12.09 -17.69 10.34
N ALA A 126 -11.20 -16.71 10.48
CA ALA A 126 -10.24 -16.34 9.44
C ALA A 126 -9.31 -17.50 9.08
N HIS A 127 -8.84 -18.28 10.07
CA HIS A 127 -8.07 -19.50 9.83
C HIS A 127 -8.82 -20.50 8.94
N GLN A 128 -10.10 -20.74 9.23
CA GLN A 128 -10.94 -21.61 8.39
C GLN A 128 -11.12 -21.06 6.97
N ASP A 129 -11.38 -19.75 6.86
CA ASP A 129 -11.59 -19.10 5.56
C ASP A 129 -10.32 -19.12 4.70
N ILE A 130 -9.15 -18.86 5.28
CA ILE A 130 -7.86 -18.91 4.56
C ILE A 130 -7.62 -20.32 4.01
N ASN A 131 -7.83 -21.35 4.83
CA ASN A 131 -7.67 -22.74 4.39
C ASN A 131 -8.68 -23.15 3.31
N TYR A 132 -9.88 -22.58 3.33
CA TYR A 132 -10.89 -22.84 2.31
C TYR A 132 -10.55 -22.16 0.97
N PHE A 133 -10.22 -20.87 0.99
CA PHE A 133 -9.99 -20.10 -0.25
C PHE A 133 -8.62 -20.35 -0.87
N ILE A 134 -7.60 -20.58 -0.03
CA ILE A 134 -6.22 -20.84 -0.45
C ILE A 134 -5.77 -22.19 0.15
N PRO A 135 -6.21 -23.34 -0.41
CA PRO A 135 -5.90 -24.65 0.14
C PRO A 135 -4.41 -25.01 0.08
N ALA A 136 -3.67 -24.56 -0.94
CA ALA A 136 -2.25 -24.83 -1.07
C ALA A 136 -1.43 -24.03 -0.05
N GLU A 137 -0.65 -24.70 0.80
CA GLU A 137 0.19 -24.06 1.83
C GLU A 137 1.37 -23.27 1.22
N ASP A 138 1.92 -23.78 0.13
CA ASP A 138 3.03 -23.19 -0.64
C ASP A 138 2.56 -22.14 -1.65
N PHE A 139 1.35 -21.61 -1.50
CA PHE A 139 0.74 -20.65 -2.42
C PHE A 139 1.64 -19.42 -2.69
N ARG A 140 1.95 -19.19 -3.98
CA ARG A 140 2.74 -18.06 -4.50
C ARG A 140 1.90 -17.15 -5.39
N GLY A 141 0.86 -16.55 -4.82
CA GLY A 141 -0.04 -15.66 -5.53
C GLY A 141 -0.40 -14.41 -4.74
N LEU A 142 -1.37 -13.66 -5.24
CA LEU A 142 -1.88 -12.45 -4.59
C LEU A 142 -2.99 -12.82 -3.60
N ALA A 143 -2.84 -12.42 -2.34
CA ALA A 143 -3.81 -12.62 -1.29
C ALA A 143 -4.30 -11.25 -0.77
N VAL A 144 -5.42 -10.79 -1.34
CA VAL A 144 -5.87 -9.41 -1.20
C VAL A 144 -7.04 -9.32 -0.23
N ILE A 145 -6.88 -8.58 0.87
CA ILE A 145 -7.93 -8.36 1.86
C ILE A 145 -8.70 -7.09 1.48
N ASP A 146 -9.98 -7.24 1.15
CA ASP A 146 -10.85 -6.15 0.70
C ASP A 146 -11.84 -5.73 1.80
N TRP A 147 -11.31 -4.95 2.75
CA TRP A 147 -12.03 -4.44 3.90
C TRP A 147 -12.27 -2.95 3.77
N GLU A 148 -13.40 -2.60 3.16
CA GLU A 148 -13.69 -1.20 2.85
C GLU A 148 -14.55 -0.48 3.88
N PHE A 149 -15.19 -1.17 4.83
CA PHE A 149 -16.23 -0.58 5.67
C PHE A 149 -15.73 0.57 6.57
N TRP A 150 -14.63 0.40 7.29
CA TRP A 150 -13.98 1.43 8.10
C TRP A 150 -12.51 1.63 7.72
N ARG A 151 -11.87 2.65 8.28
CA ARG A 151 -10.42 2.90 8.19
C ARG A 151 -9.80 2.79 9.59
N PRO A 152 -8.56 2.31 9.76
CA PRO A 152 -7.97 2.15 11.08
C PRO A 152 -7.72 3.49 11.80
N GLN A 153 -7.58 4.59 11.06
CA GLN A 153 -7.42 5.94 11.60
C GLN A 153 -8.79 6.61 11.77
N TRP A 154 -9.09 7.07 12.98
CA TRP A 154 -10.34 7.74 13.37
C TRP A 154 -10.69 8.89 12.43
N SER A 155 -9.71 9.75 12.14
CA SER A 155 -9.90 10.94 11.30
C SER A 155 -10.28 10.62 9.85
N ARG A 156 -10.01 9.39 9.38
CA ARG A 156 -10.38 8.92 8.03
C ARG A 156 -11.76 8.28 7.95
N ASN A 157 -12.50 8.19 9.06
CA ASN A 157 -13.88 7.68 9.09
C ASN A 157 -14.90 8.81 8.96
N TRP A 158 -14.86 9.52 7.83
CA TRP A 158 -15.76 10.63 7.49
C TRP A 158 -16.90 10.20 6.54
N HIS A 159 -17.86 11.11 6.30
CA HIS A 159 -19.08 10.89 5.50
C HIS A 159 -19.81 9.59 5.89
N LYS A 160 -19.97 8.64 4.95
CA LYS A 160 -20.67 7.37 5.18
C LYS A 160 -20.02 6.52 6.27
N LYS A 161 -18.75 6.77 6.60
CA LYS A 161 -18.00 6.09 7.67
C LYS A 161 -18.14 6.79 9.03
N ASP A 162 -18.80 7.95 9.10
CA ASP A 162 -19.00 8.66 10.37
C ASP A 162 -19.80 7.83 11.39
N ILE A 163 -20.60 6.87 10.92
CA ILE A 163 -21.28 5.89 11.77
C ILE A 163 -20.32 5.18 12.74
N TYR A 164 -19.09 4.89 12.33
CA TYR A 164 -18.09 4.25 13.19
C TYR A 164 -17.66 5.17 14.34
N ARG A 165 -17.47 6.48 14.07
CA ARG A 165 -17.16 7.47 15.10
C ARG A 165 -18.33 7.64 16.07
N ARG A 166 -19.54 7.83 15.53
CA ARG A 166 -20.76 8.00 16.33
C ARG A 166 -21.05 6.79 17.20
N LYS A 167 -20.99 5.58 16.65
CA LYS A 167 -21.26 4.35 17.40
C LYS A 167 -20.18 4.05 18.44
N SER A 168 -18.92 4.38 18.17
CA SER A 168 -17.84 4.29 19.18
C SER A 168 -18.12 5.22 20.36
N LYS A 169 -18.61 6.43 20.11
CA LYS A 169 -19.02 7.37 21.17
C LYS A 169 -20.24 6.89 21.94
N GLU A 170 -21.26 6.37 21.26
CA GLU A 170 -22.44 5.77 21.91
C GLU A 170 -22.04 4.61 22.83
N LEU A 171 -21.12 3.74 22.38
CA LEU A 171 -20.60 2.64 23.19
C LEU A 171 -19.85 3.17 24.42
N THR A 172 -19.00 4.19 24.25
CA THR A 172 -18.24 4.81 25.33
C THR A 172 -19.14 5.45 26.38
N LYS A 173 -20.18 6.20 25.95
CA LYS A 173 -21.17 6.82 26.87
C LYS A 173 -21.96 5.81 27.70
N LYS A 174 -22.11 4.58 27.21
CA LYS A 174 -22.79 3.51 27.95
C LYS A 174 -21.87 2.84 28.99
N ALA A 175 -20.57 2.88 28.75
CA ALA A 175 -19.58 2.24 29.60
C ALA A 175 -19.13 3.12 30.78
N TYR A 176 -19.17 4.45 30.61
CA TYR A 176 -18.65 5.40 31.61
C TYR A 176 -19.72 6.38 32.09
N ILE A 177 -19.73 6.64 33.40
CA ILE A 177 -20.58 7.65 34.06
C ILE A 177 -19.77 8.95 34.22
N ASN A 178 -20.42 10.12 34.25
CA ASN A 178 -19.81 11.44 34.51
C ASN A 178 -18.67 11.89 33.56
N VAL A 179 -18.60 11.33 32.35
CA VAL A 179 -17.61 11.76 31.34
C VAL A 179 -18.09 12.94 30.51
N THR A 180 -17.20 13.91 30.28
CA THR A 180 -17.44 15.05 29.39
C THR A 180 -17.47 14.62 27.92
N ALA A 181 -18.03 15.47 27.04
CA ALA A 181 -18.06 15.19 25.60
C ALA A 181 -16.66 15.05 24.98
N ALA A 182 -15.67 15.81 25.46
CA ALA A 182 -14.28 15.73 25.00
C ALA A 182 -13.62 14.41 25.42
N GLN A 183 -13.84 13.97 26.67
CA GLN A 183 -13.38 12.67 27.15
C GLN A 183 -14.01 11.52 26.37
N VAL A 184 -15.31 11.60 26.06
CA VAL A 184 -16.00 10.60 25.23
C VAL A 184 -15.38 10.50 23.83
N GLU A 185 -15.08 11.64 23.18
CA GLU A 185 -14.43 11.64 21.87
C GLU A 185 -13.05 10.97 21.93
N GLU A 186 -12.23 11.36 22.91
CA GLU A 186 -10.86 10.84 23.03
C GLU A 186 -10.82 9.35 23.39
N LEU A 187 -11.63 8.90 24.35
CA LEU A 187 -11.74 7.48 24.72
C LEU A 187 -12.27 6.64 23.56
N ALA A 188 -13.31 7.11 22.86
CA ALA A 188 -13.86 6.43 21.69
C ALA A 188 -12.83 6.32 20.56
N ARG A 189 -12.06 7.39 20.33
CA ARG A 189 -10.97 7.42 19.35
C ARG A 189 -9.91 6.37 19.69
N ARG A 190 -9.33 6.42 20.89
CA ARG A 190 -8.26 5.50 21.34
C ARG A 190 -8.69 4.05 21.22
N ARG A 191 -9.88 3.70 21.76
CA ARG A 191 -10.41 2.33 21.73
C ARG A 191 -10.65 1.83 20.30
N PHE A 192 -11.21 2.69 19.45
CA PHE A 192 -11.45 2.35 18.05
C PHE A 192 -10.13 2.11 17.30
N GLU A 193 -9.16 3.03 17.39
CA GLU A 193 -7.89 2.91 16.66
C GLU A 193 -7.04 1.73 17.15
N LYS A 194 -6.96 1.51 18.48
CA LYS A 194 -6.28 0.34 19.08
C LYS A 194 -6.88 -0.95 18.54
N SER A 195 -8.21 -1.08 18.59
CA SER A 195 -8.89 -2.30 18.14
C SER A 195 -8.83 -2.48 16.62
N ALA A 196 -8.98 -1.41 15.84
CA ALA A 196 -8.90 -1.46 14.39
C ALA A 196 -7.51 -1.89 13.91
N LYS A 197 -6.44 -1.36 14.54
CA LYS A 197 -5.06 -1.81 14.32
C LYS A 197 -4.93 -3.31 14.61
N MET A 198 -5.37 -3.75 15.79
CA MET A 198 -5.23 -5.16 16.20
C MET A 198 -5.98 -6.12 15.27
N PHE A 199 -7.21 -5.77 14.86
CA PHE A 199 -7.97 -6.58 13.89
C PHE A 199 -7.24 -6.71 12.55
N MET A 200 -6.77 -5.62 11.97
CA MET A 200 -6.06 -5.68 10.68
C MET A 200 -4.72 -6.41 10.81
N LEU A 201 -3.94 -6.10 11.86
CA LEU A 201 -2.60 -6.63 12.08
C LEU A 201 -2.62 -8.14 12.35
N LYS A 202 -3.41 -8.61 13.31
CA LYS A 202 -3.43 -10.04 13.67
C LYS A 202 -4.02 -10.88 12.52
N THR A 203 -4.93 -10.34 11.71
CA THR A 203 -5.48 -11.04 10.54
C THR A 203 -4.43 -11.24 9.44
N ILE A 204 -3.68 -10.19 9.08
CA ILE A 204 -2.65 -10.32 8.04
C ILE A 204 -1.47 -11.16 8.52
N GLN A 205 -1.13 -11.12 9.81
CA GLN A 205 -0.14 -12.00 10.42
C GLN A 205 -0.57 -13.48 10.34
N LEU A 206 -1.82 -13.79 10.68
CA LEU A 206 -2.36 -15.14 10.52
C LEU A 206 -2.29 -15.60 9.06
N GLY A 207 -2.66 -14.73 8.11
CA GLY A 207 -2.50 -15.00 6.68
C GLY A 207 -1.06 -15.37 6.29
N ARG A 208 -0.09 -14.57 6.74
CA ARG A 208 1.34 -14.81 6.51
C ARG A 208 1.85 -16.08 7.16
N GLN A 209 1.39 -16.39 8.37
CA GLN A 209 1.76 -17.63 9.06
C GLN A 209 1.27 -18.85 8.29
N LEU A 210 0.02 -18.83 7.82
CA LEU A 210 -0.58 -19.94 7.09
C LEU A 210 -0.05 -20.05 5.66
N ARG A 211 0.22 -18.92 4.99
CA ARG A 211 0.66 -18.85 3.59
C ARG A 211 1.85 -17.88 3.47
N PRO A 212 3.06 -18.28 3.90
CA PRO A 212 4.21 -17.38 4.02
C PRO A 212 4.75 -16.88 2.68
N SER A 213 4.56 -17.64 1.59
CA SER A 213 4.96 -17.22 0.25
C SER A 213 3.90 -16.39 -0.49
N ALA A 214 2.73 -16.18 0.11
CA ALA A 214 1.66 -15.39 -0.48
C ALA A 214 1.92 -13.89 -0.33
N LEU A 215 1.56 -13.14 -1.35
CA LEU A 215 1.64 -11.68 -1.32
C LEU A 215 0.37 -11.14 -0.64
N TRP A 216 0.40 -11.10 0.70
CA TRP A 216 -0.65 -10.52 1.53
C TRP A 216 -0.63 -8.99 1.52
N GLY A 217 -1.81 -8.38 1.43
CA GLY A 217 -1.99 -6.94 1.58
C GLY A 217 -3.44 -6.51 1.51
N PHE A 218 -3.72 -5.26 1.86
CA PHE A 218 -5.07 -4.69 1.85
C PHE A 218 -5.35 -3.91 0.57
N TYR A 219 -6.50 -4.17 -0.06
CA TYR A 219 -7.00 -3.37 -1.17
C TYR A 219 -7.20 -1.91 -0.75
N LEU A 220 -6.88 -0.97 -1.66
CA LEU A 220 -6.87 0.49 -1.49
C LEU A 220 -5.70 1.07 -0.70
N TYR A 221 -4.82 0.25 -0.14
CA TYR A 221 -3.75 0.76 0.71
C TYR A 221 -2.39 0.80 -0.02
N PRO A 222 -1.68 1.95 0.03
CA PRO A 222 -2.12 3.23 0.60
C PRO A 222 -3.14 3.96 -0.29
N ASP A 223 -3.95 4.82 0.34
CA ASP A 223 -4.79 5.79 -0.39
C ASP A 223 -4.09 7.17 -0.38
N CYS A 224 -4.03 7.78 -1.56
CA CYS A 224 -3.49 9.12 -1.77
C CYS A 224 -4.51 10.24 -1.47
N HIS A 225 -5.81 9.91 -1.46
CA HIS A 225 -6.90 10.87 -1.25
C HIS A 225 -6.93 12.09 -2.19
N ASN A 226 -6.31 11.98 -3.37
CA ASN A 226 -6.30 12.98 -4.45
C ASN A 226 -7.60 12.98 -5.29
N TYR A 227 -8.76 13.02 -4.64
CA TYR A 227 -10.06 12.87 -5.30
C TYR A 227 -10.67 14.18 -5.86
N ASN A 228 -9.95 15.28 -5.70
CA ASN A 228 -10.35 16.64 -6.07
C ASN A 228 -10.13 16.95 -7.57
N LEU A 229 -10.47 16.01 -8.47
CA LEU A 229 -10.26 16.14 -9.92
C LEU A 229 -11.05 17.31 -10.57
N HIS A 230 -11.98 17.92 -9.84
CA HIS A 230 -12.79 19.04 -10.29
C HIS A 230 -12.08 20.40 -10.12
N ASP A 231 -10.96 20.45 -9.40
CA ASP A 231 -10.22 21.68 -9.15
C ASP A 231 -9.53 22.17 -10.43
N GLN A 232 -9.60 23.48 -10.70
CA GLN A 232 -9.03 24.06 -11.92
C GLN A 232 -7.50 23.87 -12.03
N ASN A 233 -6.80 23.83 -10.89
CA ASN A 233 -5.36 23.62 -10.80
C ASN A 233 -5.02 22.22 -10.26
N TYR A 234 -5.77 21.20 -10.68
CA TYR A 234 -5.56 19.84 -10.22
C TYR A 234 -4.20 19.29 -10.66
N THR A 235 -3.32 19.04 -9.69
CA THR A 235 -1.96 18.50 -9.88
C THR A 235 -1.87 16.99 -9.61
N GLY A 236 -2.89 16.42 -8.96
CA GLY A 236 -2.92 15.03 -8.53
C GLY A 236 -2.11 14.69 -7.28
N PHE A 237 -1.35 15.63 -6.70
CA PHE A 237 -0.57 15.37 -5.49
C PHE A 237 -1.43 14.80 -4.36
N CYS A 238 -0.87 13.83 -3.64
CA CYS A 238 -1.45 13.41 -2.37
C CYS A 238 -1.33 14.57 -1.38
N PRO A 239 -2.43 15.01 -0.73
CA PRO A 239 -2.37 16.05 0.28
C PRO A 239 -1.33 15.71 1.36
N LEU A 240 -0.57 16.69 1.82
CA LEU A 240 0.52 16.47 2.79
C LEU A 240 0.05 15.71 4.03
N LEU A 241 -1.10 16.11 4.58
CA LEU A 241 -1.71 15.45 5.74
C LEU A 241 -2.00 13.96 5.47
N GLU A 242 -2.36 13.59 4.24
CA GLU A 242 -2.66 12.21 3.88
C GLU A 242 -1.38 11.38 3.73
N ARG A 243 -0.28 11.99 3.29
CA ARG A 243 1.05 11.35 3.30
C ARG A 243 1.53 11.09 4.73
N LEU A 244 1.40 12.07 5.63
CA LEU A 244 1.75 11.91 7.05
C LEU A 244 0.90 10.82 7.73
N ARG A 245 -0.40 10.79 7.43
CA ARG A 245 -1.29 9.70 7.87
C ARG A 245 -0.88 8.34 7.31
N ASN A 246 -0.33 8.28 6.10
CA ASN A 246 0.22 7.03 5.60
C ASN A 246 1.52 6.65 6.32
N ASP A 247 2.33 7.60 6.78
CA ASP A 247 3.53 7.32 7.56
C ASP A 247 3.18 6.70 8.93
N GLU A 248 2.10 7.16 9.58
CA GLU A 248 1.56 6.57 10.82
C GLU A 248 1.12 5.10 10.67
N LEU A 249 0.88 4.64 9.45
CA LEU A 249 0.50 3.26 9.14
C LEU A 249 1.71 2.35 8.88
N VAL A 250 2.92 2.71 9.31
CA VAL A 250 4.13 1.87 9.18
C VAL A 250 3.94 0.44 9.68
N TRP A 251 3.13 0.23 10.72
CA TRP A 251 2.77 -1.10 11.21
C TRP A 251 2.02 -1.95 10.17
N LEU A 252 1.21 -1.33 9.31
CA LEU A 252 0.49 -2.00 8.23
C LEU A 252 1.43 -2.35 7.08
N TRP A 253 2.37 -1.45 6.77
CA TRP A 253 3.37 -1.68 5.72
C TRP A 253 4.32 -2.82 6.12
N ASN A 254 4.85 -2.80 7.34
CA ASN A 254 5.74 -3.85 7.86
C ASN A 254 5.06 -5.23 7.93
N SER A 255 3.76 -5.25 8.22
CA SER A 255 3.00 -6.49 8.27
C SER A 255 2.55 -7.01 6.90
N SER A 256 2.63 -6.19 5.85
CA SER A 256 2.26 -6.56 4.48
C SER A 256 3.39 -7.24 3.71
N MET A 257 3.02 -8.00 2.67
CA MET A 257 3.94 -8.62 1.71
C MET A 257 3.86 -8.01 0.31
N ALA A 258 2.80 -7.24 0.03
CA ALA A 258 2.61 -6.43 -1.17
C ALA A 258 1.66 -5.26 -0.89
N LEU A 259 1.66 -4.25 -1.78
CA LEU A 259 0.73 -3.12 -1.72
C LEU A 259 -0.26 -3.17 -2.89
N TYR A 260 -1.51 -2.77 -2.62
CA TYR A 260 -2.63 -2.87 -3.58
C TYR A 260 -3.38 -1.55 -3.72
N PRO A 261 -2.72 -0.46 -4.20
CA PRO A 261 -3.39 0.80 -4.46
C PRO A 261 -4.38 0.64 -5.63
N SER A 262 -5.50 1.37 -5.59
CA SER A 262 -6.48 1.39 -6.69
C SER A 262 -6.38 2.66 -7.50
N VAL A 263 -6.41 2.57 -8.83
CA VAL A 263 -6.37 3.70 -9.78
C VAL A 263 -7.61 3.69 -10.68
N THR A 264 -8.78 3.43 -10.11
CA THR A 264 -10.03 3.42 -10.87
C THR A 264 -10.47 4.85 -11.23
N ILE A 265 -10.27 5.21 -12.50
CA ILE A 265 -10.59 6.52 -13.09
C ILE A 265 -12.07 6.67 -13.49
N ARG A 266 -12.52 7.91 -13.69
CA ARG A 266 -13.93 8.26 -14.01
C ARG A 266 -14.10 8.63 -15.49
N LYS A 267 -15.28 8.36 -16.05
CA LYS A 267 -15.53 8.56 -17.49
C LYS A 267 -15.47 10.03 -17.90
N HIS A 268 -16.00 10.92 -17.07
CA HIS A 268 -16.01 12.37 -17.30
C HIS A 268 -14.60 12.95 -17.56
N HIS A 269 -13.54 12.31 -17.05
CA HIS A 269 -12.15 12.76 -17.22
C HIS A 269 -11.36 11.90 -18.21
N SER A 270 -12.05 11.11 -19.05
CA SER A 270 -11.41 10.22 -20.02
C SER A 270 -10.38 10.95 -20.89
N ASN A 271 -9.23 10.32 -21.11
CA ASN A 271 -8.05 10.82 -21.84
C ASN A 271 -7.43 12.11 -21.27
N SER A 272 -7.89 12.60 -20.12
CA SER A 272 -7.39 13.85 -19.56
C SER A 272 -6.05 13.69 -18.85
N ILE A 273 -5.28 14.78 -18.80
CA ILE A 273 -4.09 14.87 -17.98
C ILE A 273 -4.40 14.69 -16.48
N SER A 274 -5.62 15.01 -16.04
CA SER A 274 -6.08 14.78 -14.68
C SER A 274 -6.14 13.30 -14.33
N ASN A 275 -6.54 12.42 -15.26
CA ASN A 275 -6.49 10.97 -15.03
C ASN A 275 -5.03 10.49 -14.89
N LEU A 276 -4.11 11.00 -15.70
CA LEU A 276 -2.68 10.70 -15.55
C LEU A 276 -2.17 11.15 -14.18
N HIS A 277 -2.41 12.41 -13.79
CA HIS A 277 -1.96 12.94 -12.51
C HIS A 277 -2.59 12.20 -11.32
N PHE A 278 -3.87 11.81 -11.42
CA PHE A 278 -4.55 11.00 -10.44
C PHE A 278 -3.84 9.65 -10.22
N THR A 279 -3.58 8.92 -11.31
CA THR A 279 -2.93 7.61 -11.26
C THR A 279 -1.47 7.72 -10.81
N GLN A 280 -0.70 8.62 -11.42
CA GLN A 280 0.72 8.81 -11.17
C GLN A 280 1.02 9.01 -9.68
N HIS A 281 0.30 9.91 -9.00
CA HIS A 281 0.58 10.21 -7.60
C HIS A 281 0.14 9.09 -6.65
N ARG A 282 -0.88 8.30 -7.01
CA ARG A 282 -1.29 7.11 -6.24
C ARG A 282 -0.22 6.02 -6.31
N ILE A 283 0.34 5.80 -7.50
CA ILE A 283 1.45 4.86 -7.70
C ILE A 283 2.69 5.35 -6.94
N ARG A 284 3.06 6.63 -7.08
CA ARG A 284 4.22 7.21 -6.39
C ARG A 284 4.09 7.13 -4.87
N GLU A 285 2.91 7.36 -4.31
CA GLU A 285 2.69 7.20 -2.87
C GLU A 285 2.79 5.74 -2.42
N SER A 286 2.28 4.79 -3.21
CA SER A 286 2.48 3.36 -2.95
C SER A 286 3.95 2.97 -2.95
N LEU A 287 4.71 3.40 -3.96
CA LEU A 287 6.15 3.13 -4.04
C LEU A 287 6.92 3.81 -2.89
N ARG A 288 6.51 5.01 -2.47
CA ARG A 288 7.13 5.68 -1.33
C ARG A 288 6.95 4.89 -0.03
N VAL A 289 5.72 4.47 0.30
CA VAL A 289 5.48 3.72 1.55
C VAL A 289 6.03 2.30 1.50
N ALA A 290 6.17 1.70 0.31
CA ALA A 290 6.86 0.42 0.14
C ALA A 290 8.29 0.45 0.68
N SER A 291 8.99 1.57 0.51
CA SER A 291 10.36 1.78 0.99
C SER A 291 10.47 2.11 2.48
N LEU A 292 9.38 2.54 3.12
CA LEU A 292 9.37 2.88 4.56
C LEU A 292 9.42 1.67 5.49
N THR A 293 9.28 0.46 4.96
CA THR A 293 9.25 -0.76 5.78
C THR A 293 10.62 -1.02 6.44
N SER A 294 10.68 -1.90 7.44
CA SER A 294 11.93 -2.41 7.99
C SER A 294 12.60 -3.47 7.11
N LYS A 295 11.94 -3.91 6.04
CA LYS A 295 12.43 -4.97 5.14
C LYS A 295 13.66 -4.50 4.36
N GLU A 296 14.53 -5.45 4.01
CA GLU A 296 15.72 -5.20 3.19
C GLU A 296 15.38 -4.83 1.73
N TYR A 297 14.13 -5.03 1.31
CA TYR A 297 13.64 -4.73 -0.04
C TYR A 297 12.38 -3.85 -0.01
N ASP A 298 12.10 -3.20 -1.14
CA ASP A 298 10.84 -2.48 -1.38
C ASP A 298 9.68 -3.47 -1.60
N LEU A 299 8.57 -3.28 -0.90
CA LEU A 299 7.37 -4.10 -1.11
C LEU A 299 6.91 -4.03 -2.58
N PRO A 300 6.61 -5.17 -3.23
CA PRO A 300 6.07 -5.16 -4.58
C PRO A 300 4.67 -4.53 -4.59
N THR A 301 4.47 -3.55 -5.47
CA THR A 301 3.18 -2.88 -5.67
C THR A 301 2.44 -3.48 -6.87
N TYR A 302 1.18 -3.90 -6.65
CA TYR A 302 0.28 -4.39 -7.69
C TYR A 302 -0.94 -3.47 -7.80
N VAL A 303 -0.98 -2.69 -8.87
CA VAL A 303 -1.95 -1.61 -9.02
C VAL A 303 -3.30 -2.14 -9.48
N TYR A 304 -4.35 -1.93 -8.68
CA TYR A 304 -5.72 -2.33 -9.03
C TYR A 304 -6.38 -1.32 -9.97
N LEU A 305 -7.01 -1.81 -11.03
CA LEU A 305 -7.83 -1.03 -11.95
C LEU A 305 -9.05 -1.82 -12.43
N ARG A 306 -9.88 -1.20 -13.27
CA ARG A 306 -11.06 -1.79 -13.90
C ARG A 306 -10.92 -1.75 -15.42
N LEU A 307 -11.63 -2.64 -16.12
CA LEU A 307 -11.75 -2.58 -17.58
C LEU A 307 -12.44 -1.32 -18.07
N GLY A 308 -13.48 -0.89 -17.35
CA GLY A 308 -14.24 0.33 -17.62
C GLY A 308 -14.07 1.36 -16.54
N TYR A 309 -14.69 2.52 -16.75
CA TYR A 309 -14.65 3.61 -15.79
C TYR A 309 -15.42 3.26 -14.52
N ARG A 310 -15.06 3.92 -13.41
CA ARG A 310 -15.67 3.72 -12.09
C ARG A 310 -17.20 3.76 -12.12
N ASP A 311 -17.72 4.73 -12.85
CA ASP A 311 -19.13 5.08 -12.99
C ASP A 311 -19.83 4.32 -14.12
N GLU A 312 -19.09 3.70 -15.04
CA GLU A 312 -19.62 3.00 -16.21
C GLU A 312 -18.81 1.72 -16.52
N ALA A 313 -19.17 0.60 -15.89
CA ALA A 313 -18.38 -0.63 -15.91
C ALA A 313 -18.18 -1.24 -17.33
N LEU A 314 -19.11 -1.01 -18.26
CA LEU A 314 -19.03 -1.49 -19.65
C LEU A 314 -18.49 -0.43 -20.64
N ASN A 315 -18.19 0.78 -20.19
CA ASN A 315 -17.50 1.78 -20.99
C ASN A 315 -16.00 1.57 -20.80
N PHE A 316 -15.39 0.73 -21.65
CA PHE A 316 -14.02 0.31 -21.45
C PHE A 316 -12.99 1.41 -21.73
N LEU A 317 -11.86 1.33 -21.02
CA LEU A 317 -10.78 2.31 -21.14
C LEU A 317 -10.30 2.46 -22.59
N THR A 318 -9.98 3.68 -22.95
CA THR A 318 -9.34 4.04 -24.22
C THR A 318 -7.85 3.65 -24.17
N THR A 319 -7.16 3.72 -25.30
CA THR A 319 -5.71 3.51 -25.33
C THR A 319 -4.97 4.54 -24.46
N ASP A 320 -5.38 5.82 -24.49
CA ASP A 320 -4.76 6.87 -23.67
C ASP A 320 -4.94 6.60 -22.18
N ASP A 321 -6.14 6.19 -21.76
CA ASP A 321 -6.40 5.87 -20.35
C ASP A 321 -5.72 4.55 -19.92
N LEU A 322 -5.51 3.59 -20.83
CA LEU A 322 -4.64 2.42 -20.58
C LEU A 322 -3.18 2.85 -20.38
N ILE A 323 -2.70 3.83 -21.14
CA ILE A 323 -1.37 4.45 -20.94
C ILE A 323 -1.30 5.15 -19.59
N HIS A 324 -2.29 5.98 -19.26
CA HIS A 324 -2.33 6.70 -17.99
C HIS A 324 -2.50 5.80 -16.76
N THR A 325 -2.85 4.52 -16.94
CA THR A 325 -3.04 3.56 -15.83
C THR A 325 -1.97 2.48 -15.82
N ILE A 326 -2.05 1.52 -16.74
CA ILE A 326 -1.13 0.38 -16.84
C ILE A 326 0.26 0.85 -17.27
N GLY A 327 0.34 1.71 -18.29
CA GLY A 327 1.62 2.24 -18.80
C GLY A 327 2.39 3.03 -17.75
N GLU A 328 1.70 3.94 -17.05
CA GLU A 328 2.28 4.71 -15.95
C GLU A 328 2.72 3.82 -14.78
N SER A 329 1.98 2.74 -14.49
CA SER A 329 2.37 1.74 -13.47
C SER A 329 3.68 1.05 -13.82
N ALA A 330 3.83 0.59 -15.07
CA ALA A 330 5.06 -0.05 -15.54
C ALA A 330 6.24 0.92 -15.51
N ALA A 331 6.05 2.13 -16.05
CA ALA A 331 7.11 3.14 -16.15
C ALA A 331 7.63 3.61 -14.79
N LEU A 332 6.79 3.65 -13.76
CA LEU A 332 7.19 4.04 -12.40
C LEU A 332 7.80 2.88 -11.58
N GLY A 333 7.73 1.63 -12.05
CA GLY A 333 8.36 0.49 -11.38
C GLY A 333 7.44 -0.37 -10.52
N ALA A 334 6.12 -0.29 -10.71
CA ALA A 334 5.20 -1.26 -10.09
C ALA A 334 5.56 -2.70 -10.52
N ALA A 335 5.26 -3.69 -9.67
CA ALA A 335 5.52 -5.11 -9.99
C ALA A 335 4.49 -5.69 -10.96
N GLY A 336 3.34 -5.04 -11.09
CA GLY A 336 2.26 -5.47 -11.95
C GLY A 336 0.98 -4.68 -11.71
N PHE A 337 -0.09 -5.17 -12.30
CA PHE A 337 -1.43 -4.63 -12.12
C PHE A 337 -2.46 -5.74 -12.01
N VAL A 338 -3.59 -5.44 -11.37
CA VAL A 338 -4.73 -6.35 -11.23
C VAL A 338 -5.95 -5.70 -11.87
N ILE A 339 -6.52 -6.35 -12.89
CA ILE A 339 -7.82 -5.94 -13.43
C ILE A 339 -8.92 -6.61 -12.62
N TRP A 340 -9.65 -5.81 -11.87
CA TRP A 340 -10.82 -6.24 -11.12
C TRP A 340 -12.10 -5.95 -11.89
N GLY A 341 -13.10 -6.81 -11.73
CA GLY A 341 -14.43 -6.60 -12.28
C GLY A 341 -15.52 -7.28 -11.45
N ASP A 342 -16.68 -6.62 -11.36
CA ASP A 342 -17.87 -7.17 -10.72
C ASP A 342 -18.72 -7.99 -11.71
N LEU A 343 -19.85 -8.49 -11.20
CA LEU A 343 -20.81 -9.29 -11.98
C LEU A 343 -21.45 -8.52 -13.15
N ASN A 344 -21.33 -7.19 -13.23
CA ASN A 344 -21.88 -6.43 -14.36
C ASN A 344 -21.19 -6.81 -15.68
N LEU A 345 -19.90 -7.15 -15.63
CA LEU A 345 -19.13 -7.60 -16.80
C LEU A 345 -19.67 -8.90 -17.40
N THR A 346 -20.35 -9.71 -16.59
CA THR A 346 -20.85 -11.04 -16.97
C THR A 346 -22.36 -11.16 -16.85
N SER A 347 -23.07 -10.04 -16.81
CA SER A 347 -24.51 -9.94 -16.58
C SER A 347 -25.37 -10.44 -17.76
N SER A 348 -24.82 -10.42 -18.97
CA SER A 348 -25.54 -10.80 -20.20
C SER A 348 -24.59 -11.35 -21.25
N ARG A 349 -25.16 -12.01 -22.27
CA ARG A 349 -24.42 -12.42 -23.47
C ARG A 349 -23.74 -11.22 -24.15
N HIS A 350 -24.40 -10.07 -24.18
CA HIS A 350 -23.84 -8.84 -24.74
C HIS A 350 -22.61 -8.36 -23.95
N SER A 351 -22.73 -8.29 -22.61
CA SER A 351 -21.62 -7.91 -21.72
C SER A 351 -20.41 -8.82 -21.91
N CYS A 352 -20.62 -10.14 -21.94
CA CYS A 352 -19.57 -11.12 -22.17
C CYS A 352 -18.92 -10.99 -23.55
N THR A 353 -19.70 -10.82 -24.62
CA THR A 353 -19.17 -10.58 -25.97
C THR A 353 -18.37 -9.29 -26.04
N HIS A 354 -18.83 -8.24 -25.34
CA HIS A 354 -18.14 -6.96 -25.29
C HIS A 354 -16.78 -7.09 -24.58
N VAL A 355 -16.74 -7.76 -23.42
CA VAL A 355 -15.48 -8.05 -22.71
C VAL A 355 -14.54 -8.90 -23.57
N LYS A 356 -15.04 -9.96 -24.22
CA LYS A 356 -14.26 -10.79 -25.15
C LYS A 356 -13.63 -9.93 -26.25
N SER A 357 -14.42 -9.08 -26.89
CA SER A 357 -13.93 -8.18 -27.95
C SER A 357 -12.84 -7.24 -27.45
N PHE A 358 -13.02 -6.65 -26.26
CA PHE A 358 -12.03 -5.76 -25.67
C PHE A 358 -10.70 -6.47 -25.36
N LEU A 359 -10.77 -7.69 -24.83
CA LEU A 359 -9.60 -8.53 -24.55
C LEU A 359 -8.88 -8.93 -25.84
N SER A 360 -9.60 -9.42 -26.84
CA SER A 360 -9.02 -9.88 -28.11
C SER A 360 -8.49 -8.75 -29.00
N HIS A 361 -8.76 -7.49 -28.67
CA HIS A 361 -8.29 -6.33 -29.44
C HIS A 361 -7.52 -5.36 -28.54
N ARG A 362 -8.15 -4.24 -28.15
CA ARG A 362 -7.47 -3.10 -27.54
C ARG A 362 -6.65 -3.47 -26.31
N LEU A 363 -7.24 -4.19 -25.36
CA LEU A 363 -6.57 -4.52 -24.12
C LEU A 363 -5.47 -5.55 -24.32
N GLY A 364 -5.71 -6.61 -25.10
CA GLY A 364 -4.71 -7.63 -25.36
C GLY A 364 -3.48 -7.11 -26.08
N LEU A 365 -3.68 -6.29 -27.12
CA LEU A 365 -2.58 -5.60 -27.81
C LEU A 365 -1.77 -4.73 -26.84
N TYR A 366 -2.46 -3.98 -25.97
CA TYR A 366 -1.82 -3.09 -25.03
C TYR A 366 -1.03 -3.83 -23.94
N ILE A 367 -1.63 -4.85 -23.32
CA ILE A 367 -0.98 -5.68 -22.28
C ILE A 367 0.27 -6.36 -22.86
N THR A 368 0.14 -6.95 -24.05
CA THR A 368 1.26 -7.60 -24.74
C THR A 368 2.39 -6.61 -25.00
N ASN A 369 2.05 -5.41 -25.48
CA ASN A 369 3.03 -4.35 -25.74
C ASN A 369 3.79 -3.96 -24.46
N VAL A 370 3.08 -3.55 -23.40
CA VAL A 370 3.73 -3.01 -22.19
C VAL A 370 4.51 -4.07 -21.41
N THR A 371 3.99 -5.30 -21.31
CA THR A 371 4.67 -6.38 -20.58
C THR A 371 5.92 -6.84 -21.32
N ARG A 372 5.86 -6.98 -22.66
CA ARG A 372 7.03 -7.35 -23.46
C ARG A 372 8.08 -6.24 -23.50
N ALA A 373 7.67 -4.97 -23.58
CA ALA A 373 8.60 -3.84 -23.51
C ALA A 373 9.33 -3.78 -22.15
N ALA A 374 8.62 -4.08 -21.05
CA ALA A 374 9.24 -4.15 -19.73
C ALA A 374 10.26 -5.28 -19.62
N GLU A 375 9.96 -6.47 -20.16
CA GLU A 375 10.91 -7.59 -20.24
C GLU A 375 12.16 -7.23 -21.03
N ILE A 376 12.00 -6.67 -22.23
CA ILE A 376 13.13 -6.30 -23.09
C ILE A 376 14.00 -5.23 -22.42
N CYS A 377 13.38 -4.24 -21.75
CA CYS A 377 14.14 -3.24 -21.01
C CYS A 377 14.92 -3.87 -19.85
N SER A 378 14.29 -4.78 -19.09
CA SER A 378 14.94 -5.51 -17.99
C SER A 378 16.12 -6.33 -18.48
N GLU A 379 15.98 -7.03 -19.61
CA GLU A 379 17.04 -7.80 -20.24
C GLU A 379 18.20 -6.90 -20.69
N PHE A 380 17.87 -5.84 -21.42
CA PHE A 380 18.86 -4.97 -22.07
C PHE A 380 19.60 -4.06 -21.09
N LEU A 381 18.89 -3.35 -20.20
CA LEU A 381 19.51 -2.40 -19.28
C LEU A 381 19.96 -3.06 -17.97
N CYS A 382 19.21 -4.07 -17.49
CA CYS A 382 19.32 -4.56 -16.12
C CYS A 382 19.76 -6.03 -16.02
N GLN A 383 20.23 -6.63 -17.12
CA GLN A 383 20.66 -8.03 -17.20
C GLN A 383 19.62 -9.05 -16.70
N SER A 384 18.33 -8.71 -16.79
CA SER A 384 17.21 -9.45 -16.18
C SER A 384 17.26 -9.56 -14.64
N ASN A 385 18.15 -8.82 -13.99
CA ASN A 385 18.38 -8.77 -12.55
C ASN A 385 17.79 -7.50 -11.90
N GLY A 386 17.02 -6.72 -12.65
CA GLY A 386 16.29 -5.56 -12.18
C GLY A 386 15.14 -5.19 -13.11
N ARG A 387 14.30 -4.26 -12.68
CA ARG A 387 13.28 -3.64 -13.54
C ARG A 387 13.69 -2.26 -13.97
N CYS A 388 13.23 -1.84 -15.15
CA CYS A 388 13.39 -0.47 -15.60
C CYS A 388 12.40 0.46 -14.91
N ILE A 389 12.89 1.59 -14.44
CA ILE A 389 12.09 2.69 -13.91
C ILE A 389 12.47 3.99 -14.62
N ARG A 390 11.47 4.84 -14.86
CA ARG A 390 11.64 6.11 -15.56
C ARG A 390 12.58 7.03 -14.76
N ARG A 391 13.57 7.61 -15.45
CA ARG A 391 14.56 8.51 -14.82
C ARG A 391 13.94 9.78 -14.29
N ASP A 392 13.16 10.48 -15.12
CA ASP A 392 12.37 11.64 -14.72
C ASP A 392 10.91 11.20 -14.44
N PRO A 393 10.48 11.16 -13.16
CA PRO A 393 9.11 10.80 -12.82
C PRO A 393 8.04 11.72 -13.43
N HIS A 394 8.39 12.91 -13.92
CA HIS A 394 7.45 13.86 -14.54
C HIS A 394 7.39 13.75 -16.07
N ALA A 395 8.40 13.17 -16.71
CA ALA A 395 8.42 12.95 -18.15
C ALA A 395 7.37 11.92 -18.58
N ARG A 396 6.82 12.05 -19.79
CA ARG A 396 5.83 11.11 -20.35
C ARG A 396 6.49 10.00 -21.13
N HIS A 397 7.42 9.31 -20.50
CA HIS A 397 8.14 8.18 -21.10
C HIS A 397 7.53 6.88 -20.58
N TYR A 398 7.26 5.96 -21.50
CA TYR A 398 6.59 4.70 -21.19
C TYR A 398 7.37 3.54 -21.79
N LEU A 399 7.25 2.38 -21.16
CA LEU A 399 7.79 1.12 -21.67
C LEU A 399 6.82 0.56 -22.69
N HIS A 400 6.97 0.97 -23.95
CA HIS A 400 6.18 0.47 -25.08
C HIS A 400 7.08 -0.01 -26.21
N LEU A 401 6.63 -1.06 -26.90
CA LEU A 401 7.19 -1.49 -28.17
C LEU A 401 6.81 -0.48 -29.25
N SER A 402 7.82 -0.01 -29.98
CA SER A 402 7.65 0.89 -31.11
C SER A 402 6.90 0.22 -32.26
N ALA A 403 5.92 0.91 -32.82
CA ALA A 403 5.21 0.43 -34.01
C ALA A 403 6.08 0.48 -35.27
N ASP A 404 7.25 1.12 -35.26
CA ASP A 404 8.13 1.10 -36.43
C ASP A 404 8.97 -0.18 -36.49
N SER A 405 9.28 -0.75 -35.32
CA SER A 405 10.20 -1.89 -35.19
C SER A 405 9.50 -3.20 -34.79
N TYR A 406 8.31 -3.13 -34.20
CA TYR A 406 7.55 -4.28 -33.74
C TYR A 406 6.18 -4.41 -34.42
N ARG A 407 5.74 -5.65 -34.56
CA ARG A 407 4.39 -6.04 -34.96
C ARG A 407 3.83 -7.00 -33.92
N ILE A 408 2.63 -6.68 -33.41
CA ILE A 408 1.88 -7.56 -32.51
C ILE A 408 0.71 -8.11 -33.31
N HIS A 409 0.69 -9.42 -33.52
CA HIS A 409 -0.37 -10.09 -34.26
C HIS A 409 -1.23 -10.94 -33.32
N PRO A 410 -2.56 -10.74 -33.31
CA PRO A 410 -3.45 -11.69 -32.64
C PRO A 410 -3.38 -13.04 -33.36
N SER A 411 -3.27 -14.11 -32.59
CA SER A 411 -3.32 -15.49 -33.06
C SER A 411 -4.76 -16.02 -33.01
N GLU A 412 -5.05 -17.12 -33.72
CA GLU A 412 -6.39 -17.73 -33.78
C GLU A 412 -6.84 -18.32 -32.43
N ASP A 413 -5.89 -18.77 -31.61
CA ASP A 413 -6.10 -19.17 -30.22
C ASP A 413 -6.29 -17.96 -29.27
N GLY A 414 -6.26 -16.74 -29.83
CA GLY A 414 -6.32 -15.42 -29.19
C GLY A 414 -5.24 -15.17 -28.16
N ASP A 415 -4.07 -15.78 -28.36
CA ASP A 415 -2.80 -15.27 -27.91
C ASP A 415 -2.32 -14.09 -28.80
N PHE A 416 -1.23 -13.44 -28.43
CA PHE A 416 -0.59 -12.38 -29.19
C PHE A 416 0.88 -12.70 -29.45
N THR A 417 1.25 -12.76 -30.73
CA THR A 417 2.64 -12.97 -31.15
C THR A 417 3.32 -11.63 -31.38
N VAL A 418 4.55 -11.48 -30.87
CA VAL A 418 5.35 -10.27 -31.02
C VAL A 418 6.55 -10.57 -31.91
N ASN A 419 6.64 -9.88 -33.04
CA ASN A 419 7.77 -9.96 -33.96
C ASN A 419 8.45 -8.58 -34.04
N GLY A 420 9.78 -8.57 -34.04
CA GLY A 420 10.55 -7.33 -34.15
C GLY A 420 11.72 -7.29 -33.16
N TRP A 421 12.55 -6.26 -33.31
CA TRP A 421 13.74 -6.05 -32.51
C TRP A 421 13.96 -4.55 -32.33
N HIS A 422 14.54 -4.12 -31.21
CA HIS A 422 14.83 -2.71 -31.03
C HIS A 422 15.88 -2.21 -32.02
N SER A 423 15.61 -1.06 -32.64
CA SER A 423 16.63 -0.34 -33.39
C SER A 423 17.70 0.25 -32.45
N PRO A 424 18.91 0.55 -32.93
CA PRO A 424 19.93 1.24 -32.12
C PRO A 424 19.43 2.57 -31.53
N HIS A 425 18.58 3.29 -32.27
CA HIS A 425 17.96 4.52 -31.78
C HIS A 425 17.02 4.26 -30.59
N GLU A 426 16.20 3.21 -30.66
CA GLU A 426 15.31 2.85 -29.56
C GLU A 426 16.07 2.38 -28.32
N GLN A 427 17.17 1.63 -28.49
CA GLN A 427 18.06 1.25 -27.39
C GLN A 427 18.67 2.47 -26.70
N GLN A 428 19.11 3.46 -27.49
CA GLN A 428 19.62 4.72 -26.98
C GLN A 428 18.55 5.47 -26.17
N LEU A 429 17.32 5.55 -26.68
CA LEU A 429 16.20 6.16 -25.96
C LEU A 429 15.88 5.41 -24.66
N LEU A 430 16.01 4.08 -24.62
CA LEU A 430 15.85 3.32 -23.36
C LEU A 430 16.91 3.72 -22.33
N MET A 431 18.18 3.78 -22.72
CA MET A 431 19.30 4.19 -21.85
C MET A 431 19.13 5.61 -21.29
N GLU A 432 18.67 6.54 -22.14
CA GLU A 432 18.45 7.94 -21.77
C GLU A 432 17.23 8.15 -20.86
N ARG A 433 16.19 7.34 -21.00
CA ARG A 433 14.88 7.58 -20.37
C ARG A 433 14.63 6.71 -19.14
N PHE A 434 15.30 5.57 -19.05
CA PHE A 434 15.11 4.59 -17.99
C PHE A 434 16.43 4.24 -17.29
N ARG A 435 16.32 3.82 -16.04
CA ARG A 435 17.41 3.28 -15.22
C ARG A 435 16.94 1.99 -14.54
N CYS A 436 17.88 1.22 -14.02
CA CYS A 436 17.53 0.02 -13.29
C CYS A 436 17.15 0.30 -11.83
N HIS A 437 16.18 -0.46 -11.36
CA HIS A 437 15.91 -0.73 -9.95
C HIS A 437 16.16 -2.22 -9.74
N CYS A 438 17.32 -2.55 -9.16
CA CYS A 438 17.80 -3.93 -9.05
C CYS A 438 16.97 -4.75 -8.08
N TYR A 439 16.85 -6.04 -8.37
CA TYR A 439 16.24 -6.98 -7.45
C TYR A 439 17.15 -7.28 -6.26
N GLU A 440 16.57 -7.74 -5.16
CA GLU A 440 17.31 -8.26 -4.01
C GLU A 440 18.40 -9.26 -4.46
N GLY A 441 19.60 -9.13 -3.87
CA GLY A 441 20.79 -9.87 -4.30
C GLY A 441 21.59 -9.24 -5.44
N HIS A 442 21.10 -8.16 -6.08
CA HIS A 442 21.78 -7.48 -7.19
C HIS A 442 21.98 -5.98 -6.94
N ASN A 443 23.09 -5.45 -7.44
CA ASN A 443 23.51 -4.06 -7.29
C ASN A 443 24.19 -3.54 -8.58
N GLY A 444 24.49 -2.24 -8.60
CA GLY A 444 25.14 -1.56 -9.73
C GLY A 444 24.12 -0.82 -10.59
N GLU A 445 24.60 0.05 -11.50
CA GLU A 445 23.73 0.82 -12.38
C GLU A 445 22.91 -0.08 -13.33
N ASN A 446 23.47 -1.25 -13.68
CA ASN A 446 22.90 -2.23 -14.61
C ASN A 446 22.56 -3.58 -13.94
N CYS A 447 22.57 -3.66 -12.61
CA CYS A 447 22.29 -4.89 -11.84
C CYS A 447 23.20 -6.09 -12.18
N ASP A 448 24.45 -5.80 -12.51
CA ASP A 448 25.49 -6.73 -12.96
C ASP A 448 26.39 -7.24 -11.82
N SER A 449 26.29 -6.63 -10.64
CA SER A 449 27.03 -7.05 -9.44
C SER A 449 26.12 -7.78 -8.45
N ILE A 450 26.66 -8.79 -7.78
CA ILE A 450 25.96 -9.54 -6.73
C ILE A 450 26.21 -8.86 -5.38
N ASN A 451 25.15 -8.60 -4.63
CA ASN A 451 25.26 -8.23 -3.22
C ASN A 451 25.06 -9.49 -2.38
N LYS A 452 26.02 -9.82 -1.50
CA LYS A 452 25.82 -10.94 -0.55
C LYS A 452 24.71 -10.56 0.42
N VAL A 453 23.52 -11.11 0.21
CA VAL A 453 22.41 -11.06 1.16
C VAL A 453 22.89 -11.77 2.45
N ARG A 454 22.72 -11.13 3.60
CA ARG A 454 22.87 -11.83 4.89
C ARG A 454 21.68 -12.77 5.00
N GLU A 455 21.92 -14.07 5.07
CA GLU A 455 20.85 -15.06 5.23
C GLU A 455 19.95 -14.71 6.42
N ASP A 456 18.64 -14.65 6.17
CA ASP A 456 17.60 -14.45 7.16
C ASP A 456 17.73 -15.50 8.28
N LYS A 457 17.89 -15.05 9.52
CA LYS A 457 17.50 -15.86 10.67
C LYS A 457 15.97 -15.86 10.71
N GLY A 458 15.38 -17.04 10.85
CA GLY A 458 13.92 -17.22 10.73
C GLY A 458 13.09 -16.37 11.70
N PRO A 459 11.75 -16.33 11.53
CA PRO A 459 10.82 -15.34 12.10
C PRO A 459 10.69 -15.31 13.64
N TRP A 460 11.50 -16.08 14.37
CA TRP A 460 11.28 -16.36 15.79
C TRP A 460 12.02 -15.41 16.73
N GLU A 461 13.00 -14.63 16.26
CA GLU A 461 13.77 -13.71 17.13
C GLU A 461 13.23 -12.27 17.13
N GLU A 462 12.55 -11.80 16.07
CA GLU A 462 11.98 -10.43 16.01
C GLU A 462 10.58 -10.29 16.64
N GLU A 463 9.83 -11.39 16.76
CA GLU A 463 8.48 -11.39 17.35
C GLU A 463 8.51 -11.22 18.87
N GLU A 464 9.55 -11.72 19.55
CA GLU A 464 9.70 -11.57 21.01
C GLU A 464 9.96 -10.11 21.42
N GLU A 465 10.69 -9.33 20.61
CA GLU A 465 11.06 -7.95 20.96
C GLU A 465 9.88 -6.97 20.77
N TYR A 466 9.03 -7.21 19.76
CA TYR A 466 7.80 -6.44 19.55
C TYR A 466 6.67 -6.84 20.51
N GLU A 467 6.48 -8.13 20.81
CA GLU A 467 5.48 -8.56 21.79
C GLU A 467 5.86 -8.14 23.22
N ASP A 468 7.14 -8.17 23.61
CA ASP A 468 7.58 -7.69 24.93
C ASP A 468 7.40 -6.16 25.09
N HIS A 469 7.65 -5.39 24.02
CA HIS A 469 7.50 -3.93 24.07
C HIS A 469 6.03 -3.46 24.02
N ASP A 470 5.14 -4.16 23.29
CA ASP A 470 3.70 -3.85 23.30
C ASP A 470 3.05 -4.38 24.59
N LYS A 471 3.50 -5.52 25.15
CA LYS A 471 3.03 -6.03 26.44
C LYS A 471 3.38 -5.09 27.59
N LYS A 472 4.63 -4.59 27.65
CA LYS A 472 5.05 -3.57 28.63
C LYS A 472 4.28 -2.25 28.50
N ARG A 473 3.93 -1.84 27.27
CA ARG A 473 3.08 -0.66 27.05
C ARG A 473 1.64 -0.89 27.48
N THR A 474 1.10 -2.09 27.24
CA THR A 474 -0.29 -2.43 27.60
C THR A 474 -0.45 -2.58 29.11
N GLU A 475 0.52 -3.21 29.79
CA GLU A 475 0.56 -3.29 31.26
C GLU A 475 0.66 -1.89 31.90
N TRP A 476 1.43 -0.97 31.34
CA TRP A 476 1.48 0.43 31.79
C TRP A 476 0.17 1.22 31.59
N GLU A 477 -0.61 0.88 30.55
CA GLU A 477 -1.91 1.50 30.29
C GLU A 477 -3.01 0.91 31.20
N ASP A 478 -2.98 -0.40 31.44
CA ASP A 478 -3.92 -1.08 32.34
C ASP A 478 -3.68 -0.70 33.81
N GLU A 479 -2.42 -0.52 34.24
CA GLU A 479 -2.08 0.02 35.58
C GLU A 479 -2.59 1.46 35.80
N GLN A 480 -2.68 2.27 34.74
CA GLN A 480 -3.24 3.63 34.83
C GLN A 480 -4.77 3.63 34.91
N ASP A 481 -5.44 2.72 34.20
CA ASP A 481 -6.89 2.55 34.28
C ASP A 481 -7.30 1.94 35.66
N GLU A 482 -6.53 0.99 36.21
CA GLU A 482 -6.79 0.42 37.55
C GLU A 482 -6.53 1.41 38.70
N GLN A 483 -5.48 2.24 38.61
CA GLN A 483 -5.23 3.30 39.61
C GLN A 483 -6.31 4.40 39.57
N GLN A 484 -6.96 4.59 38.43
CA GLN A 484 -8.05 5.55 38.28
C GLN A 484 -9.40 5.00 38.78
N GLU A 485 -9.62 3.68 38.71
CA GLU A 485 -10.77 3.01 39.33
C GLU A 485 -10.63 2.84 40.86
N ALA A 486 -9.41 2.68 41.38
CA ALA A 486 -9.16 2.58 42.83
C ALA A 486 -9.32 3.92 43.58
N GLY A 487 -9.32 5.05 42.88
CA GLY A 487 -9.44 6.40 43.44
C GLY A 487 -10.85 6.86 43.81
N GLU A 488 -11.91 6.12 43.46
CA GLU A 488 -13.31 6.51 43.70
C GLU A 488 -13.91 5.97 45.02
N SER A 489 -13.11 5.32 45.87
CA SER A 489 -13.56 4.77 47.17
C SER A 489 -12.80 5.35 48.37
N ALA A 490 -12.94 6.66 48.64
CA ALA A 490 -12.87 7.22 50.00
C ALA A 490 -13.20 8.72 50.02
N ALA A 491 -14.18 9.12 50.83
CA ALA A 491 -14.48 10.51 51.12
C ALA A 491 -13.78 11.01 52.40
N ALA A 492 -12.97 12.08 52.25
CA ALA A 492 -12.59 13.17 53.20
C ALA A 492 -11.83 12.82 54.52
N PRO A 493 -10.99 13.71 55.12
CA PRO A 493 -11.06 15.19 55.04
C PRO A 493 -9.73 15.98 54.89
N THR A 494 -9.92 17.27 54.61
CA THR A 494 -9.04 18.44 54.74
C THR A 494 -7.68 18.29 55.44
N CYS A 495 -6.57 18.58 54.73
CA CYS A 495 -5.52 19.46 55.23
C CYS A 495 -4.63 19.99 54.09
N VAL A 496 -4.15 21.21 54.29
CA VAL A 496 -3.43 22.10 53.38
C VAL A 496 -2.02 21.58 53.08
N SER A 497 -1.58 21.64 51.82
CA SER A 497 -0.14 21.71 51.51
C SER A 497 0.11 22.61 50.30
N HIS A 498 0.43 23.86 50.61
CA HIS A 498 0.98 24.85 49.69
C HIS A 498 2.38 24.43 49.25
N HIS A 499 2.55 23.58 48.22
CA HIS A 499 3.88 23.44 47.60
C HIS A 499 3.91 23.13 46.09
N LEU A 500 2.76 22.97 45.40
CA LEU A 500 2.77 22.71 43.94
C LEU A 500 2.47 23.93 43.05
N THR A 501 2.17 25.10 43.62
CA THR A 501 1.83 26.31 42.84
C THR A 501 3.02 27.21 42.49
N LEU A 502 4.26 26.86 42.91
CA LEU A 502 5.44 27.68 42.59
C LEU A 502 6.23 27.21 41.35
N LEU A 503 6.00 25.99 40.85
CA LEU A 503 6.73 25.43 39.70
C LEU A 503 6.02 25.65 38.35
N LEU A 504 4.77 26.13 38.35
CA LEU A 504 4.00 26.41 37.13
C LEU A 504 4.04 27.88 36.67
N LEU A 505 4.65 28.78 37.46
CA LEU A 505 4.79 30.20 37.11
C LEU A 505 6.12 30.57 36.46
N LEU A 506 7.10 29.66 36.37
CA LEU A 506 8.40 29.94 35.73
C LEU A 506 8.49 29.55 34.24
N ASN A 507 7.58 28.72 33.73
CA ASN A 507 7.61 28.33 32.31
C ASN A 507 6.79 29.22 31.37
N LEU A 508 6.08 30.23 31.90
CA LEU A 508 5.28 31.18 31.11
C LEU A 508 6.01 32.50 30.80
N LEU A 509 7.28 32.65 31.20
CA LEU A 509 8.08 33.86 30.97
C LEU A 509 9.20 33.70 29.93
N LEU A 510 9.33 32.53 29.28
CA LEU A 510 10.40 32.26 28.29
C LEU A 510 9.94 32.14 26.83
N VAL A 511 8.68 32.48 26.50
CA VAL A 511 8.15 32.48 25.10
C VAL A 511 7.77 33.90 24.62
N LYS A 512 8.46 34.92 25.12
CA LYS A 512 8.48 36.26 24.51
C LYS A 512 9.89 36.83 24.62
N ILE A 513 10.77 36.43 23.71
CA ILE A 513 11.86 37.22 23.12
C ILE A 513 12.38 36.33 21.98
N TYR A 514 11.99 36.67 20.75
CA TYR A 514 12.74 36.59 19.49
C TYR A 514 11.74 37.01 18.40
N VAL A 515 11.65 38.33 18.23
CA VAL A 515 11.36 38.98 16.94
C VAL A 515 12.72 39.21 16.29
#